data_AF-A0A349BVW5-F1
#
_entry.id   AF-A0A349BVW5-F1
#
_cell.length_a   1.000
_cell.length_b   1.000
_cell.length_c   1.000
_cell.angle_alpha   90.00
_cell.angle_beta   90.00
_cell.angle_gamma   90.00
#
_symmetry.space_group_name_H-M   'P 1'
#
loop_
_entity.id
_entity.type
_entity.pdbx_description
1 polymer ?
#
loop_
_entity_poly.entity_id
_entity_poly.type
_entity_poly.pdbx_seq_one_letter_code
_entity_poly.pdbx_strand_id
1 'polypeptide(L)'
;MLNAVIFDMDGVIVDSEPLHHKAYKKMFVDFEIEVSDALFENFTGEATLAICQKICENFKLDVPPEKLVQRKREYFNRLFDE
;
A
#
# COMPACT_ATOMS: atom_id res chain seq x y z
N MET A 1 35.93 11.13 -5.43
CA MET A 1 34.97 11.16 -6.56
C MET A 1 33.86 10.17 -6.25
N LEU A 2 32.62 10.57 -6.49
CA LEU A 2 31.46 9.67 -6.42
C LEU A 2 31.48 8.75 -7.64
N ASN A 3 31.44 7.44 -7.43
CA ASN A 3 31.60 6.46 -8.52
C ASN A 3 30.27 5.89 -9.02
N ALA A 4 29.24 5.82 -8.17
CA ALA A 4 27.90 5.37 -8.54
C ALA A 4 26.84 5.84 -7.53
N VAL A 5 25.59 5.91 -7.99
CA VAL A 5 24.38 6.14 -7.18
C VAL A 5 23.31 5.16 -7.66
N ILE A 6 22.57 4.57 -6.73
CA ILE A 6 21.39 3.74 -7.02
C ILE A 6 20.16 4.54 -6.62
N PHE A 7 19.26 4.74 -7.57
CA PHE A 7 18.00 5.44 -7.34
C PHE A 7 16.88 4.43 -7.24
N ASP A 8 16.01 4.63 -6.26
CA ASP A 8 14.74 3.93 -6.19
C ASP A 8 13.78 4.49 -7.26
N MET A 9 12.75 3.73 -7.61
CA MET A 9 11.76 4.16 -8.58
C MET A 9 10.66 4.98 -7.92
N ASP A 10 10.00 4.41 -6.91
CA ASP A 10 8.84 5.01 -6.23
C ASP A 10 9.29 6.11 -5.26
N GLY A 11 8.63 7.27 -5.31
CA GLY A 11 8.94 8.43 -4.46
C GLY A 11 10.26 9.13 -4.77
N VAL A 12 11.10 8.58 -5.67
CA VAL A 12 12.39 9.16 -6.07
C VAL A 12 12.41 9.54 -7.55
N ILE A 13 12.12 8.59 -8.45
CA ILE A 13 12.04 8.86 -9.90
C ILE A 13 10.61 9.21 -10.31
N VAL A 14 9.61 8.59 -9.69
CA VAL A 14 8.19 8.79 -9.97
C VAL A 14 7.45 9.12 -8.67
N ASP A 15 6.60 10.16 -8.69
CA ASP A 15 5.71 10.50 -7.56
C ASP A 15 4.49 9.56 -7.51
N SER A 16 4.76 8.27 -7.27
CA SER A 16 3.75 7.21 -7.19
C SER A 16 3.13 7.08 -5.79
N GLU A 17 3.75 7.62 -4.74
CA GLU A 17 3.26 7.52 -3.36
C GLU A 17 1.81 7.99 -3.16
N PRO A 18 1.36 9.13 -3.75
CA PRO A 18 -0.03 9.55 -3.66
C PRO A 18 -1.01 8.51 -4.22
N LEU A 19 -0.60 7.78 -5.26
CA LEU A 19 -1.40 6.70 -5.87
C LEU A 19 -1.43 5.47 -4.97
N HIS A 20 -0.30 5.10 -4.35
CA HIS A 20 -0.27 4.04 -3.34
C HIS A 20 -1.23 4.34 -2.19
N HIS A 21 -1.18 5.55 -1.64
CA HIS A 21 -2.04 5.96 -0.53
C HIS A 21 -3.54 5.92 -0.91
N LYS A 22 -3.89 6.44 -2.09
CA LYS A 22 -5.27 6.36 -2.62
C LYS A 22 -5.73 4.92 -2.82
N ALA A 23 -4.86 4.04 -3.35
CA ALA A 23 -5.19 2.64 -3.56
C ALA A 23 -5.45 1.89 -2.24
N TYR A 24 -4.65 2.16 -1.21
CA TYR A 24 -4.88 1.63 0.14
C TYR A 24 -6.20 2.13 0.74
N LYS A 25 -6.48 3.44 0.67
CA LYS A 25 -7.77 3.99 1.15
C LYS A 25 -8.97 3.36 0.46
N LYS A 26 -8.92 3.15 -0.87
CA LYS A 26 -9.97 2.44 -1.60
C LYS A 26 -10.08 0.97 -1.19
N MET A 27 -8.97 0.28 -0.97
CA MET A 27 -8.96 -1.09 -0.47
C MET A 27 -9.61 -1.17 0.92
N PHE A 28 -9.29 -0.27 1.85
CA PHE A 28 -9.86 -0.28 3.21
C PHE A 28 -11.39 -0.18 3.21
N VAL A 29 -11.95 0.65 2.32
CA VAL A 29 -13.41 0.76 2.15
C VAL A 29 -14.05 -0.57 1.73
N ASP A 30 -13.41 -1.32 0.82
CA ASP A 30 -13.96 -2.60 0.34
C ASP A 30 -13.99 -3.71 1.40
N PHE A 31 -13.13 -3.63 2.41
CA PHE A 31 -13.09 -4.57 3.54
C PHE A 31 -13.77 -4.00 4.78
N GLU A 32 -14.46 -2.86 4.65
CA GLU A 32 -15.20 -2.20 5.74
C GLU A 32 -14.33 -1.92 6.98
N ILE A 33 -13.06 -1.55 6.76
CA ILE A 33 -12.13 -1.20 7.84
C ILE A 33 -11.77 0.28 7.83
N GLU A 34 -11.68 0.85 9.03
CA GLU A 34 -11.17 2.20 9.24
C GLU A 34 -9.73 2.12 9.76
N VAL A 35 -8.77 2.40 8.88
CA VAL A 35 -7.36 2.52 9.22
C VAL A 35 -7.06 3.99 9.47
N SER A 36 -6.64 4.33 10.69
CA SER A 36 -6.25 5.71 11.02
C SER A 36 -4.96 6.08 10.29
N ASP A 37 -4.79 7.38 9.99
CA ASP A 37 -3.55 7.84 9.34
C ASP A 37 -2.31 7.50 10.20
N ALA A 38 -2.41 7.56 11.54
CA ALA A 38 -1.33 7.16 12.45
C ALA A 38 -0.97 5.66 12.36
N LEU A 39 -1.96 4.78 12.16
CA LEU A 39 -1.69 3.36 11.93
C LEU A 39 -1.09 3.14 10.54
N PHE A 40 -1.57 3.89 9.55
CA PHE A 40 -1.09 3.82 8.17
C PHE A 40 0.36 4.30 8.04
N GLU A 41 0.75 5.37 8.74
CA GLU A 41 2.13 5.88 8.77
C GLU A 41 3.13 4.85 9.27
N ASN A 42 2.74 3.99 10.22
CA ASN A 42 3.59 2.90 10.72
C ASN A 42 3.87 1.81 9.67
N PHE A 43 3.13 1.78 8.56
CA PHE A 43 3.32 0.83 7.48
C PHE A 43 4.29 1.33 6.40
N THR A 44 4.76 2.57 6.49
CA THR A 44 5.65 3.18 5.50
C THR A 44 6.97 2.39 5.39
N GLY A 45 7.38 2.06 4.17
CA GLY A 45 8.59 1.27 3.89
C GLY A 45 8.44 -0.25 4.06
N GLU A 46 7.27 -0.73 4.47
CA GLU A 46 6.99 -2.18 4.52
C GLU A 46 6.46 -2.72 3.20
N ALA A 47 6.73 -4.01 2.95
CA ALA A 47 6.17 -4.70 1.80
C ALA A 47 4.64 -4.80 1.91
N THR A 48 3.94 -4.63 0.79
CA THR A 48 2.46 -4.66 0.74
C THR A 48 1.85 -5.90 1.41
N LEU A 49 2.47 -7.08 1.25
CA LEU A 49 1.99 -8.31 1.89
C LEU A 49 2.09 -8.25 3.43
N ALA A 50 3.21 -7.74 3.96
CA ALA A 50 3.40 -7.59 5.40
C ALA A 50 2.37 -6.63 6.01
N ILE A 51 2.09 -5.53 5.31
CA ILE A 51 1.04 -4.58 5.69
C ILE A 51 -0.33 -5.27 5.71
N CYS A 52 -0.67 -6.01 4.65
CA CYS A 52 -1.94 -6.73 4.57
C CYS A 52 -2.08 -7.82 5.65
N GLN A 53 -0.99 -8.51 6.02
CA GLN A 53 -0.98 -9.46 7.14
C GLN A 53 -1.31 -8.77 8.46
N LYS A 54 -0.62 -7.65 8.76
CA LYS A 54 -0.89 -6.85 9.96
C LYS A 54 -2.32 -6.31 10.00
N ILE A 55 -2.87 -5.90 8.85
CA ILE A 55 -4.27 -5.47 8.77
C ILE A 55 -5.22 -6.63 9.07
N CYS A 56 -5.02 -7.79 8.44
CA CYS A 56 -5.86 -8.96 8.72
C CYS A 56 -5.82 -9.34 10.21
N GLU A 57 -4.64 -9.30 10.83
CA GLU A 57 -4.46 -9.57 12.26
C GLU A 57 -5.12 -8.52 13.16
N ASN A 58 -4.88 -7.23 12.91
CA ASN A 58 -5.38 -6.13 13.74
C ASN A 58 -6.90 -5.98 13.67
N PHE A 59 -7.49 -6.22 12.50
CA PHE A 59 -8.93 -6.08 12.26
C PHE A 59 -9.68 -7.42 12.28
N LYS A 60 -8.99 -8.54 12.54
CA LYS A 60 -9.54 -9.89 12.59
C LYS A 60 -10.37 -10.25 11.35
N LEU A 61 -9.84 -9.92 10.17
CA LEU A 61 -10.52 -10.18 8.91
C LEU A 61 -10.50 -11.67 8.58
N ASP A 62 -11.66 -12.23 8.22
CA ASP A 62 -11.79 -13.62 7.74
C ASP A 62 -11.52 -13.74 6.23
N VAL A 63 -10.40 -13.14 5.79
CA VAL A 63 -9.93 -13.22 4.41
C VAL A 63 -8.40 -13.35 4.38
N PRO A 64 -7.86 -14.08 3.39
CA PRO A 64 -6.41 -14.18 3.23
C PRO A 64 -5.80 -12.81 2.88
N PRO A 65 -4.63 -12.44 3.44
CA PRO A 65 -3.93 -11.19 3.14
C PRO A 65 -3.71 -10.96 1.64
N GLU A 66 -3.53 -12.03 0.87
CA GLU A 66 -3.35 -12.00 -0.58
C GLU A 66 -4.55 -11.36 -1.30
N LYS A 67 -5.77 -11.50 -0.75
CA LYS A 67 -6.97 -10.86 -1.28
C LYS A 67 -6.91 -9.34 -1.13
N LEU A 68 -6.36 -8.84 -0.02
CA LEU A 68 -6.12 -7.41 0.19
C LEU A 68 -5.03 -6.91 -0.78
N VAL A 69 -3.92 -7.65 -0.91
CA VAL A 69 -2.84 -7.32 -1.85
C VAL A 69 -3.37 -7.18 -3.28
N GLN A 70 -4.17 -8.17 -3.73
CA GLN A 70 -4.77 -8.14 -5.06
C GLN A 70 -5.67 -6.93 -5.23
N ARG A 71 -6.52 -6.64 -4.23
CA ARG A 71 -7.46 -5.52 -4.31
C ARG A 71 -6.76 -4.15 -4.34
N LYS A 72 -5.72 -3.97 -3.52
CA LYS A 72 -4.85 -2.78 -3.60
C LYS A 72 -4.22 -2.64 -4.97
N ARG A 73 -3.74 -3.75 -5.55
CA ARG A 73 -3.08 -3.75 -6.88
C ARG A 73 -4.05 -3.34 -7.99
N GLU A 74 -5.28 -3.85 -7.96
CA GLU A 74 -6.32 -3.46 -8.91
C GLU A 74 -6.61 -1.96 -8.86
N TYR A 75 -6.73 -1.39 -7.66
CA TYR A 75 -6.93 0.05 -7.49
C TYR A 75 -5.73 0.87 -7.94
N PHE A 76 -4.51 0.43 -7.61
CA PHE A 76 -3.31 1.12 -8.05
C PHE A 76 -3.21 1.16 -9.57
N ASN A 77 -3.41 0.03 -10.26
CA ASN A 77 -3.36 -0.02 -11.71
C ASN A 77 -4.42 0.92 -12.34
N ARG A 78 -5.65 0.89 -11.83
CA ARG A 78 -6.71 1.80 -12.32
C ARG A 78 -6.34 3.28 -12.13
N LEU A 79 -5.78 3.62 -10.97
CA LEU A 79 -5.36 5.00 -10.66
C LEU A 79 -4.12 5.43 -11.47
N PHE A 80 -3.32 4.48 -11.95
CA PHE A 80 -2.15 4.75 -12.78
C PHE A 80 -2.51 4.92 -14.26
N ASP A 81 -3.57 4.25 -14.72
CA ASP A 81 -4.08 4.33 -16.09
C ASP A 81 -5.07 5.51 -16.30
N GLU A 82 -5.47 6.20 -15.22
CA GLU A 82 -6.31 7.43 -15.21
C GLU A 82 -5.50 8.69 -15.52
#